data_AF-A0A5C1E4S8-F1
#
_entry.id   AF-A0A5C1E4S8-F1
#
_cell.length_a   1.000
_cell.length_b   1.000
_cell.length_c   1.000
_cell.angle_alpha   90.00
_cell.angle_beta   90.00
_cell.angle_gamma   90.00
#
_symmetry.space_group_name_H-M   'P 1'
#
loop_
_entity.id
_entity.type
_entity.pdbx_description
1 polymer ?
#
loop_
_entity_poly.entity_id
_entity_poly.type
_entity_poly.pdbx_seq_one_letter_code
_entity_poly.pdbx_strand_id
1 'polypeptide(L)'
;MLVWFVGLYLLVTISIGLYAASKVKNAADFVVAGRHLPLPVIVATVFATWFGSETVLGIPAAFVKDGLRGVVADPFGSSMCLILVGLFFARPLYRLKLLTIGDFFRGRYNRSVELITAIAIVISYLGWVSAQIKAMGLVFSVVTQGAVTPEQGMFIGIAIVLVYTLMGGMWAVAMTDAFQMTVVIGGLLFIAWIVAGLAGGVGTVVAHAEAAGKLDFLPRFEARDMVAFIAALVTMGFGSIPQQDVFQRVSSAKSENVGALGSVLGGSIYFVFAFVPMFLVYSATLIDPQLVARYLETDAQFILPQLIIQHTPFVAQVLFFGALLAAIMSCSSATLLAPSVTFTENILRPFLPDITDGQLLRAMRIVVFVFGLAVLAFALSSSESIFEMVENAYKVTLVAAFVPLAAGVYWSRATTQGALFSIAAGVGLWLSGEVLAPEGYLDGFLPVQFAGLLGAIAGMVVGSLLPQWFGRFSAQAARSHVY
;
A
#
# COMPACT_ATOMS: atom_id res chain seq x y z
N MET A 1 -27.97 -8.18 14.37
CA MET A 1 -28.51 -7.32 13.29
C MET A 1 -27.40 -6.69 12.45
N LEU A 2 -26.37 -6.07 13.05
CA LEU A 2 -25.23 -5.45 12.33
C LEU A 2 -24.54 -6.40 11.33
N VAL A 3 -24.26 -7.64 11.75
CA VAL A 3 -23.66 -8.70 10.91
C VAL A 3 -24.42 -8.92 9.60
N TRP A 4 -25.75 -8.82 9.59
CA TRP A 4 -26.55 -9.04 8.39
C TRP A 4 -26.40 -7.91 7.37
N PHE A 5 -26.33 -6.66 7.83
CA PHE A 5 -26.09 -5.52 6.94
C PHE A 5 -24.66 -5.53 6.38
N VAL A 6 -23.69 -5.91 7.21
CA VAL A 6 -22.32 -6.17 6.76
C VAL A 6 -22.31 -7.30 5.71
N GLY A 7 -23.00 -8.40 5.97
CA GLY A 7 -23.16 -9.50 5.01
C GLY A 7 -23.78 -9.06 3.69
N LEU A 8 -24.83 -8.23 3.73
CA LEU A 8 -25.47 -7.68 2.54
C LEU A 8 -24.51 -6.79 1.73
N TYR A 9 -23.76 -5.91 2.41
CA TYR A 9 -22.74 -5.09 1.78
C TYR A 9 -21.66 -5.93 1.09
N LEU A 10 -21.17 -6.98 1.77
CA LEU A 10 -20.21 -7.93 1.21
C LEU A 10 -20.78 -8.63 -0.02
N LEU A 11 -22.03 -9.08 0.02
CA LEU A 11 -22.71 -9.72 -1.11
C LEU A 11 -22.83 -8.79 -2.31
N VAL A 12 -23.19 -7.52 -2.11
CA VAL A 12 -23.25 -6.51 -3.19
C VAL A 12 -21.87 -6.32 -3.82
N THR A 13 -20.84 -6.14 -3.00
CA THR A 13 -19.46 -5.93 -3.45
C THR A 13 -18.94 -7.13 -4.26
N ILE A 14 -19.13 -8.35 -3.72
CA ILE A 14 -18.76 -9.59 -4.40
C ILE A 14 -19.52 -9.70 -5.73
N SER A 15 -20.81 -9.37 -5.76
CA SER A 15 -21.63 -9.44 -6.98
C SER A 15 -21.12 -8.49 -8.07
N ILE A 16 -20.72 -7.26 -7.70
CA ILE A 16 -20.10 -6.30 -8.63
C ILE A 16 -18.78 -6.86 -9.17
N GLY A 17 -17.93 -7.42 -8.29
CA GLY A 17 -16.65 -8.02 -8.69
C GLY A 17 -16.83 -9.22 -9.63
N LEU A 18 -17.78 -10.09 -9.34
CA LEU A 18 -18.12 -11.25 -10.19
C LEU A 18 -18.72 -10.82 -11.53
N TYR A 19 -19.56 -9.77 -11.55
CA TYR A 19 -20.06 -9.20 -12.80
C TYR A 19 -18.91 -8.63 -13.64
N ALA A 20 -18.00 -7.88 -13.02
CA ALA A 20 -16.83 -7.33 -13.70
C ALA A 20 -15.88 -8.42 -14.22
N ALA A 21 -15.78 -9.56 -13.53
CA ALA A 21 -15.01 -10.72 -13.98
C ALA A 21 -15.46 -11.26 -15.34
N SER A 22 -16.72 -11.08 -15.72
CA SER A 22 -17.22 -11.44 -17.07
C SER A 22 -16.55 -10.64 -18.21
N LYS A 23 -15.86 -9.54 -17.87
CA LYS A 23 -15.13 -8.68 -18.83
C LYS A 23 -13.69 -9.13 -19.06
N VAL A 24 -13.14 -10.03 -18.25
CA VAL A 24 -11.76 -10.51 -18.37
C VAL A 24 -11.68 -11.64 -19.39
N LYS A 25 -11.01 -11.41 -20.53
CA LYS A 25 -10.86 -12.43 -21.59
C LYS A 25 -9.43 -12.91 -21.79
N ASN A 26 -8.44 -12.11 -21.41
CA ASN A 26 -7.02 -12.39 -21.61
C ASN A 26 -6.17 -11.76 -20.47
N ALA A 27 -4.85 -11.96 -20.53
CA ALA A 27 -3.91 -11.45 -19.52
C ALA A 27 -3.88 -9.90 -19.45
N ALA A 28 -3.98 -9.20 -20.58
CA ALA A 28 -3.98 -7.73 -20.59
C ALA A 28 -5.25 -7.16 -19.92
N ASP A 29 -6.41 -7.79 -20.09
CA ASP A 29 -7.63 -7.43 -19.36
C ASP A 29 -7.48 -7.67 -17.86
N PHE A 30 -6.84 -8.78 -17.49
CA PHE A 30 -6.61 -9.14 -16.09
C PHE A 30 -5.62 -8.21 -15.39
N VAL A 31 -4.58 -7.74 -16.09
CA VAL A 31 -3.51 -6.93 -15.52
C VAL A 31 -3.78 -5.42 -15.64
N VAL A 32 -4.17 -4.92 -16.80
CA VAL A 32 -4.26 -3.45 -17.04
C VAL A 32 -5.65 -2.97 -17.46
N ALA A 33 -6.68 -3.81 -17.32
CA ALA A 33 -8.05 -3.51 -17.76
C ALA A 33 -8.10 -2.99 -19.22
N GLY A 34 -7.22 -3.53 -20.07
CA GLY A 34 -7.08 -3.13 -21.47
C GLY A 34 -6.53 -1.72 -21.71
N ARG A 35 -6.15 -0.94 -20.69
CA ARG A 35 -5.68 0.47 -20.81
C ARG A 35 -6.75 1.47 -21.27
N HIS A 36 -7.98 1.33 -20.80
CA HIS A 36 -9.09 2.20 -21.21
C HIS A 36 -9.76 2.95 -20.04
N LEU A 37 -9.19 2.90 -18.83
CA LEU A 37 -9.85 3.47 -17.66
C LEU A 37 -9.90 5.00 -17.73
N PRO A 38 -11.10 5.61 -17.56
CA PRO A 38 -11.26 7.07 -17.55
C PRO A 38 -10.77 7.66 -16.22
N LEU A 39 -10.56 8.99 -16.22
CA LEU A 39 -9.98 9.71 -15.08
C LEU A 39 -10.70 9.46 -13.75
N PRO A 40 -12.05 9.51 -13.63
CA PRO A 40 -12.71 9.28 -12.35
C PRO A 40 -12.43 7.89 -11.77
N VAL A 41 -12.30 6.88 -12.64
CA VAL A 41 -12.00 5.50 -12.23
C VAL A 41 -10.53 5.37 -11.81
N ILE A 42 -9.60 6.05 -12.49
CA ILE A 42 -8.19 6.08 -12.04
C ILE A 42 -8.06 6.78 -10.69
N VAL A 43 -8.72 7.93 -10.49
CA VAL A 43 -8.72 8.62 -9.20
C VAL A 43 -9.28 7.73 -8.10
N ALA A 44 -10.40 7.05 -8.38
CA ALA A 44 -11.02 6.14 -7.42
C ALA A 44 -10.14 4.94 -7.07
N THR A 45 -9.52 4.31 -8.07
CA THR A 45 -8.62 3.16 -7.84
C THR A 45 -7.36 3.54 -7.10
N VAL A 46 -6.74 4.68 -7.44
CA VAL A 46 -5.57 5.20 -6.71
C VAL A 46 -5.94 5.49 -5.26
N PHE A 47 -7.04 6.19 -5.02
CA PHE A 47 -7.53 6.47 -3.66
C PHE A 47 -7.84 5.18 -2.90
N ALA A 48 -8.66 4.29 -3.47
CA ALA A 48 -9.19 3.13 -2.75
C ALA A 48 -8.12 2.06 -2.49
N THR A 49 -7.13 1.92 -3.38
CA THR A 49 -5.97 1.04 -3.15
C THR A 49 -5.15 1.49 -1.94
N TRP A 50 -5.00 2.80 -1.73
CA TRP A 50 -4.17 3.36 -0.67
C TRP A 50 -4.92 3.66 0.62
N PHE A 51 -6.24 3.89 0.52
CA PHE A 51 -7.11 4.10 1.67
C PHE A 51 -7.55 2.75 2.27
N GLY A 52 -6.60 2.05 2.90
CA GLY A 52 -6.74 0.71 3.46
C GLY A 52 -6.98 0.66 4.97
N SER A 53 -6.64 -0.47 5.61
CA SER A 53 -6.77 -0.64 7.06
C SER A 53 -5.81 0.27 7.82
N GLU A 54 -4.62 0.48 7.27
CA GLU A 54 -3.62 1.41 7.81
C GLU A 54 -4.23 2.80 7.99
N THR A 55 -4.84 3.36 6.95
CA THR A 55 -5.38 4.72 7.02
C THR A 55 -6.55 4.85 7.99
N VAL A 56 -7.38 3.82 8.13
CA VAL A 56 -8.58 3.89 8.97
C VAL A 56 -8.31 3.47 10.42
N LEU A 57 -7.37 2.56 10.67
CA LEU A 57 -7.11 1.97 12.00
C LEU A 57 -5.67 2.18 12.48
N GLY A 58 -4.67 2.04 11.60
CA GLY A 58 -3.25 2.11 11.95
C GLY A 58 -2.78 3.53 12.26
N ILE A 59 -2.86 4.44 11.29
CA ILE A 59 -2.44 5.85 11.44
C ILE A 59 -3.16 6.52 12.61
N PRO A 60 -4.49 6.41 12.76
CA PRO A 60 -5.16 7.11 13.85
C PRO A 60 -4.72 6.61 15.23
N ALA A 61 -4.43 5.30 15.35
CA ALA A 61 -3.88 4.71 16.56
C ALA A 61 -2.47 5.24 16.87
N ALA A 62 -1.60 5.34 15.87
CA ALA A 62 -0.27 5.95 16.00
C ALA A 62 -0.37 7.45 16.33
N PHE A 63 -1.29 8.19 15.72
CA PHE A 63 -1.51 9.61 15.97
C PHE A 63 -1.91 9.91 17.43
N VAL A 64 -2.77 9.09 18.02
CA VAL A 64 -3.13 9.26 19.45
C VAL A 64 -1.89 9.12 20.34
N LYS A 65 -0.97 8.20 20.02
CA LYS A 65 0.28 7.99 20.77
C LYS A 65 1.28 9.13 20.53
N ASP A 66 1.59 9.41 19.27
CA ASP A 66 2.81 10.13 18.88
C ASP A 66 2.54 11.46 18.15
N GLY A 67 1.27 11.80 17.88
CA GLY A 67 0.89 13.00 17.15
C GLY A 67 1.33 12.98 15.68
N LEU A 68 1.34 14.14 15.02
CA LEU A 68 1.73 14.28 13.61
C LEU A 68 3.18 13.85 13.35
N ARG A 69 4.08 14.01 14.32
CA ARG A 69 5.48 13.54 14.23
C ARG A 69 5.61 12.03 14.07
N GLY A 70 4.69 11.25 14.66
CA GLY A 70 4.72 9.78 14.57
C GLY A 70 4.09 9.20 13.31
N VAL A 71 3.41 10.03 12.51
CA VAL A 71 2.65 9.59 11.32
C VAL A 71 3.16 10.27 10.06
N VAL A 72 4.45 10.58 10.02
CA VAL A 72 5.09 11.24 8.88
C VAL A 72 5.22 10.29 7.68
N ALA A 73 5.41 9.00 7.94
CA ALA A 73 5.40 7.97 6.91
C ALA A 73 4.05 7.97 6.16
N ASP A 74 2.94 7.98 6.88
CA ASP A 74 1.59 7.97 6.31
C ASP A 74 0.67 8.88 7.14
N PRO A 75 0.03 9.92 6.57
CA PRO A 75 -0.29 10.11 5.14
C PRO A 75 0.70 10.93 4.31
N PHE A 76 1.71 11.55 4.92
CA PHE A 76 2.59 12.48 4.20
C PHE A 76 3.49 11.75 3.18
N GLY A 77 4.15 10.67 3.57
CA GLY A 77 4.96 9.87 2.65
C GLY A 77 4.13 9.17 1.58
N SER A 78 3.06 8.47 1.96
CA SER A 78 2.14 7.79 1.04
C SER A 78 1.57 8.73 -0.04
N SER A 79 1.07 9.92 0.36
CA SER A 79 0.58 10.92 -0.60
C SER A 79 1.70 11.52 -1.45
N MET A 80 2.88 11.75 -0.86
CA MET A 80 4.07 12.20 -1.59
C MET A 80 4.43 11.20 -2.71
N CYS A 81 4.40 9.89 -2.44
CA CYS A 81 4.61 8.86 -3.47
C CYS A 81 3.68 9.06 -4.67
N LEU A 82 2.36 9.08 -4.41
CA LEU A 82 1.34 9.15 -5.45
C LEU A 82 1.45 10.44 -6.30
N ILE A 83 1.71 11.57 -5.62
CA ILE A 83 1.89 12.86 -6.29
C ILE A 83 3.18 12.86 -7.12
N LEU A 84 4.31 12.40 -6.56
CA LEU A 84 5.58 12.33 -7.29
C LEU A 84 5.51 11.39 -8.49
N VAL A 85 4.81 10.26 -8.35
CA VAL A 85 4.55 9.36 -9.47
C VAL A 85 3.79 10.09 -10.57
N GLY A 86 2.68 10.75 -10.23
CA GLY A 86 1.88 11.48 -11.21
C GLY A 86 2.64 12.60 -11.91
N LEU A 87 3.47 13.34 -11.18
CA LEU A 87 4.26 14.45 -11.72
C LEU A 87 5.43 13.98 -12.58
N PHE A 88 6.17 12.98 -12.11
CA PHE A 88 7.46 12.63 -12.68
C PHE A 88 7.42 11.27 -13.40
N PHE A 89 7.00 10.20 -12.73
CA PHE A 89 7.19 8.83 -13.25
C PHE A 89 6.09 8.34 -14.19
N ALA A 90 4.87 8.89 -14.09
CA ALA A 90 3.71 8.33 -14.78
C ALA A 90 3.85 8.36 -16.30
N ARG A 91 4.19 9.53 -16.87
CA ARG A 91 4.34 9.71 -18.33
C ARG A 91 5.48 8.86 -18.92
N PRO A 92 6.72 8.90 -18.41
CA PRO A 92 7.81 8.11 -19.01
C PRO A 92 7.53 6.61 -18.94
N LEU A 93 6.99 6.12 -17.83
CA LEU A 93 6.67 4.70 -17.67
C LEU A 93 5.49 4.25 -18.55
N TYR A 94 4.44 5.07 -18.66
CA TYR A 94 3.27 4.77 -19.49
C TYR A 94 3.64 4.57 -20.97
N ARG A 95 4.55 5.40 -21.50
CA ARG A 95 4.99 5.35 -22.91
C ARG A 95 5.68 4.05 -23.29
N LEU A 96 6.23 3.31 -22.32
CA LEU A 96 6.92 2.05 -22.55
C LEU A 96 5.97 0.87 -22.81
N LYS A 97 4.66 1.03 -22.53
CA LYS A 97 3.62 0.00 -22.75
C LYS A 97 3.94 -1.35 -22.11
N LEU A 98 4.60 -1.34 -20.96
CA LEU A 98 4.97 -2.54 -20.21
C LEU A 98 3.76 -3.11 -19.45
N LEU A 99 3.83 -4.39 -19.08
CA LEU A 99 2.82 -5.01 -18.22
C LEU A 99 3.20 -4.87 -16.74
N THR A 100 4.50 -4.97 -16.44
CA THR A 100 5.00 -4.82 -15.08
C THR A 100 6.13 -3.82 -14.98
N ILE A 101 6.35 -3.32 -13.76
CA ILE A 101 7.55 -2.55 -13.44
C ILE A 101 8.82 -3.41 -13.50
N GLY A 102 8.69 -4.74 -13.34
CA GLY A 102 9.77 -5.71 -13.58
C GLY A 102 10.29 -5.64 -15.01
N ASP A 103 9.40 -5.52 -16.00
CA ASP A 103 9.77 -5.40 -17.41
C ASP A 103 10.62 -4.15 -17.67
N PHE A 104 10.37 -3.07 -16.91
CA PHE A 104 11.19 -1.86 -16.97
C PHE A 104 12.62 -2.16 -16.54
N PHE A 105 12.80 -2.84 -15.40
CA PHE A 105 14.14 -3.20 -14.92
C PHE A 105 14.86 -4.13 -15.89
N ARG A 106 14.14 -5.07 -16.51
CA ARG A 106 14.69 -5.96 -17.54
C ARG A 106 15.18 -5.19 -18.75
N GLY A 107 14.35 -4.30 -19.28
CA GLY A 107 14.64 -3.52 -20.48
C GLY A 107 15.71 -2.47 -20.26
N ARG A 108 15.72 -1.83 -19.07
CA ARG A 108 16.68 -0.77 -18.74
C ARG A 108 18.05 -1.31 -18.32
N TYR A 109 18.08 -2.46 -17.65
CA TYR A 109 19.27 -3.08 -17.11
C TYR A 109 19.44 -4.48 -17.67
N ASN A 110 19.03 -5.51 -16.93
CA ASN A 110 19.06 -6.90 -17.37
C ASN A 110 18.14 -7.78 -16.52
N ARG A 111 18.13 -9.07 -16.84
CA ARG A 111 17.37 -10.10 -16.13
C ARG A 111 17.71 -10.24 -14.63
N SER A 112 18.96 -10.02 -14.24
CA SER A 112 19.38 -10.13 -12.84
C SER A 112 18.74 -9.02 -11.99
N VAL A 113 18.79 -7.77 -12.47
CA VAL A 113 18.16 -6.63 -11.78
C VAL A 113 16.66 -6.80 -11.73
N GLU A 114 16.03 -7.23 -12.83
CA GLU A 114 14.60 -7.57 -12.86
C GLU A 114 14.23 -8.58 -11.78
N LEU A 115 14.92 -9.72 -11.70
CA LEU A 115 14.57 -10.78 -10.75
C LEU A 115 14.71 -10.32 -9.30
N ILE A 116 15.81 -9.65 -8.96
CA ILE A 116 16.06 -9.21 -7.58
C ILE A 116 15.03 -8.16 -7.17
N THR A 117 14.75 -7.18 -8.04
CA THR A 117 13.74 -6.14 -7.74
C THR A 117 12.33 -6.70 -7.71
N ALA A 118 11.96 -7.62 -8.61
CA ALA A 118 10.67 -8.30 -8.60
C ALA A 118 10.46 -9.09 -7.31
N ILE A 119 11.46 -9.84 -6.84
CA ILE A 119 11.39 -10.57 -5.56
C ILE A 119 11.22 -9.60 -4.39
N ALA A 120 12.01 -8.52 -4.35
CA ALA A 120 11.91 -7.50 -3.30
C ALA A 120 10.51 -6.85 -3.25
N ILE A 121 9.94 -6.52 -4.41
CA ILE A 121 8.58 -5.98 -4.53
C ILE A 121 7.56 -7.02 -4.03
N VAL A 122 7.62 -8.27 -4.50
CA VAL A 122 6.68 -9.32 -4.06
C VAL A 122 6.74 -9.56 -2.54
N ILE A 123 7.94 -9.57 -1.95
CA ILE A 123 8.11 -9.71 -0.50
C ILE A 123 7.52 -8.52 0.25
N SER A 124 7.70 -7.29 -0.25
CA SER A 124 7.14 -6.11 0.42
C SER A 124 5.61 -6.18 0.56
N TYR A 125 4.90 -6.69 -0.46
CA TYR A 125 3.44 -6.84 -0.37
C TYR A 125 2.99 -7.80 0.74
N LEU A 126 3.85 -8.72 1.20
CA LEU A 126 3.49 -9.63 2.29
C LEU A 126 3.11 -8.85 3.55
N GLY A 127 3.93 -7.86 3.95
CA GLY A 127 3.65 -7.02 5.11
C GLY A 127 2.37 -6.21 4.94
N TRP A 128 2.23 -5.54 3.80
CA TRP A 128 1.08 -4.66 3.54
C TRP A 128 -0.25 -5.42 3.50
N VAL A 129 -0.33 -6.52 2.73
CA VAL A 129 -1.58 -7.28 2.62
C VAL A 129 -1.92 -7.96 3.94
N SER A 130 -0.92 -8.45 4.68
CA SER A 130 -1.17 -9.07 5.99
C SER A 130 -1.73 -8.07 7.01
N ALA A 131 -1.34 -6.80 6.94
CA ALA A 131 -1.93 -5.73 7.75
C ALA A 131 -3.43 -5.53 7.45
N GLN A 132 -3.82 -5.69 6.18
CA GLN A 132 -5.23 -5.67 5.78
C GLN A 132 -6.00 -6.87 6.34
N ILE A 133 -5.42 -8.07 6.27
CA ILE A 133 -6.06 -9.29 6.79
C ILE A 133 -6.21 -9.25 8.32
N LYS A 134 -5.19 -8.76 9.06
CA LYS A 134 -5.30 -8.53 10.50
C LYS A 134 -6.47 -7.60 10.85
N ALA A 135 -6.63 -6.52 10.08
CA ALA A 135 -7.73 -5.59 10.25
C ALA A 135 -9.09 -6.23 9.98
N MET A 136 -9.22 -7.09 8.97
CA MET A 136 -10.46 -7.87 8.76
C MET A 136 -10.77 -8.74 9.99
N GLY A 137 -9.75 -9.40 10.55
CA GLY A 137 -9.87 -10.17 11.78
C GLY A 137 -10.44 -9.36 12.95
N LEU A 138 -9.85 -8.20 13.19
CA LEU A 138 -10.32 -7.24 14.20
C LEU A 138 -11.78 -6.83 13.94
N VAL A 139 -12.11 -6.42 12.72
CA VAL A 139 -13.45 -5.96 12.35
C VAL A 139 -14.50 -7.04 12.57
N PHE A 140 -14.25 -8.27 12.11
CA PHE A 140 -15.19 -9.37 12.32
C PHE A 140 -15.36 -9.70 13.80
N SER A 141 -14.28 -9.67 14.59
CA SER A 141 -14.37 -9.90 16.02
C SER A 141 -15.23 -8.84 16.72
N VAL A 142 -15.04 -7.57 16.36
CA VAL A 142 -15.81 -6.45 16.92
C VAL A 142 -17.28 -6.50 16.52
N VAL A 143 -17.58 -6.70 15.22
CA VAL A 143 -18.97 -6.73 14.69
C VAL A 143 -19.76 -7.92 15.24
N THR A 144 -19.09 -9.03 15.53
CA THR A 144 -19.70 -10.23 16.13
C THR A 144 -19.67 -10.23 17.65
N GLN A 145 -19.19 -9.16 18.28
CA GLN A 145 -19.08 -9.02 19.73
C GLN A 145 -18.29 -10.17 20.39
N GLY A 146 -17.22 -10.60 19.73
CA GLY A 146 -16.34 -11.67 20.22
C GLY A 146 -16.79 -13.10 19.90
N ALA A 147 -17.94 -13.29 19.22
CA ALA A 147 -18.35 -14.63 18.79
C ALA A 147 -17.41 -15.24 17.74
N VAL A 148 -16.71 -14.38 16.98
CA VAL A 148 -15.60 -14.75 16.09
C VAL A 148 -14.31 -14.18 16.68
N THR A 149 -13.29 -15.02 16.87
CA THR A 149 -11.97 -14.54 17.31
C THR A 149 -11.28 -13.75 16.18
N PRO A 150 -10.32 -12.87 16.48
CA PRO A 150 -9.58 -12.16 15.43
C PRO A 150 -8.97 -13.10 14.39
N GLU A 151 -8.40 -14.23 14.80
CA GLU A 151 -7.80 -15.24 13.91
C GLU A 151 -8.85 -15.87 13.00
N GLN A 152 -10.01 -16.27 13.54
CA GLN A 152 -11.13 -16.77 12.74
C GLN A 152 -11.61 -15.71 11.75
N GLY A 153 -11.66 -14.45 12.18
CA GLY A 153 -11.98 -13.32 11.30
C GLY A 153 -10.96 -13.13 10.17
N MET A 154 -9.66 -13.40 10.41
CA MET A 154 -8.64 -13.38 9.37
C MET A 154 -8.90 -14.46 8.31
N PHE A 155 -9.25 -15.69 8.72
CA PHE A 155 -9.63 -16.76 7.79
C PHE A 155 -10.85 -16.38 6.94
N ILE A 156 -11.89 -15.81 7.55
CA ILE A 156 -13.07 -15.33 6.84
C ILE A 156 -12.69 -14.21 5.87
N GLY A 157 -11.87 -13.26 6.32
CA GLY A 157 -11.45 -12.11 5.54
C GLY A 157 -10.68 -12.49 4.28
N ILE A 158 -9.63 -13.31 4.41
CA ILE A 158 -8.85 -13.73 3.25
C ILE A 158 -9.68 -14.57 2.28
N ALA A 159 -10.58 -15.43 2.78
CA ALA A 159 -11.48 -16.21 1.93
C ALA A 159 -12.38 -15.30 1.07
N ILE A 160 -12.96 -14.27 1.68
CA ILE A 160 -13.79 -13.29 0.98
C ILE A 160 -13.00 -12.56 -0.10
N VAL A 161 -11.80 -12.04 0.24
CA VAL A 161 -10.97 -11.28 -0.70
C VAL A 161 -10.53 -12.17 -1.88
N LEU A 162 -10.14 -13.41 -1.62
CA LEU A 162 -9.71 -14.33 -2.67
C LEU A 162 -10.81 -14.63 -3.69
N VAL A 163 -12.08 -14.80 -3.27
CA VAL A 163 -13.18 -15.17 -4.17
C VAL A 163 -13.30 -14.24 -5.37
N TYR A 164 -13.35 -12.92 -5.17
CA TYR A 164 -13.52 -11.98 -6.28
C TYR A 164 -12.20 -11.52 -6.90
N THR A 165 -11.10 -11.51 -6.15
CA THR A 165 -9.76 -11.17 -6.69
C THR A 165 -9.31 -12.20 -7.73
N LEU A 166 -9.49 -13.49 -7.45
CA LEU A 166 -9.13 -14.58 -8.37
C LEU A 166 -9.90 -14.50 -9.68
N MET A 167 -11.17 -14.10 -9.63
CA MET A 167 -12.06 -14.12 -10.78
C MET A 167 -11.88 -12.88 -11.65
N GLY A 168 -11.71 -11.71 -11.03
CA GLY A 168 -11.99 -10.42 -11.66
C GLY A 168 -10.82 -9.57 -12.14
N GLY A 169 -9.60 -9.79 -11.64
CA GLY A 169 -8.42 -9.01 -12.04
C GLY A 169 -8.62 -7.49 -11.92
N MET A 170 -7.89 -6.72 -12.73
CA MET A 170 -7.89 -5.25 -12.67
C MET A 170 -9.26 -4.63 -13.02
N TRP A 171 -10.07 -5.28 -13.86
CA TRP A 171 -11.43 -4.81 -14.16
C TRP A 171 -12.35 -4.86 -12.94
N ALA A 172 -12.32 -5.97 -12.18
CA ALA A 172 -13.10 -6.07 -10.96
C ALA A 172 -12.62 -5.07 -9.92
N VAL A 173 -11.31 -4.97 -9.70
CA VAL A 173 -10.71 -3.97 -8.81
C VAL A 173 -11.19 -2.57 -9.19
N ALA A 174 -11.10 -2.19 -10.47
CA ALA A 174 -11.51 -0.86 -10.91
C ALA A 174 -13.00 -0.54 -10.68
N MET A 175 -13.88 -1.53 -10.92
CA MET A 175 -15.31 -1.35 -10.70
C MET A 175 -15.70 -1.36 -9.23
N THR A 176 -15.11 -2.25 -8.42
CA THR A 176 -15.35 -2.28 -6.99
C THR A 176 -14.80 -1.02 -6.33
N ASP A 177 -13.61 -0.54 -6.70
CA ASP A 177 -13.00 0.67 -6.16
C ASP A 177 -13.86 1.91 -6.43
N ALA A 178 -14.39 2.06 -7.65
CA ALA A 178 -15.27 3.17 -7.99
C ALA A 178 -16.55 3.21 -7.13
N PHE A 179 -17.12 2.03 -6.84
CA PHE A 179 -18.27 1.90 -5.95
C PHE A 179 -17.87 2.15 -4.48
N GLN A 180 -16.83 1.46 -4.01
CA GLN A 180 -16.38 1.45 -2.63
C GLN A 180 -15.88 2.82 -2.18
N MET A 181 -15.20 3.57 -3.05
CA MET A 181 -14.78 4.95 -2.74
C MET A 181 -15.97 5.82 -2.29
N THR A 182 -17.12 5.68 -2.95
CA THR A 182 -18.32 6.47 -2.59
C THR A 182 -18.84 6.07 -1.20
N VAL A 183 -18.84 4.77 -0.90
CA VAL A 183 -19.25 4.23 0.40
C VAL A 183 -18.29 4.69 1.51
N VAL A 184 -16.98 4.64 1.26
CA VAL A 184 -15.94 5.07 2.20
C VAL A 184 -16.06 6.56 2.51
N ILE A 185 -16.11 7.40 1.47
CA ILE A 185 -16.14 8.85 1.65
C ILE A 185 -17.44 9.28 2.34
N GLY A 186 -18.59 8.85 1.81
CA GLY A 186 -19.88 9.21 2.39
C GLY A 186 -20.06 8.65 3.80
N GLY A 187 -19.65 7.40 4.02
CA GLY A 187 -19.70 6.75 5.32
C GLY A 187 -18.87 7.49 6.35
N LEU A 188 -17.56 7.66 6.13
CA LEU A 188 -16.68 8.26 7.12
C LEU A 188 -16.99 9.74 7.39
N LEU A 189 -17.45 10.51 6.40
CA LEU A 189 -17.89 11.90 6.64
C LEU A 189 -19.16 11.96 7.50
N PHE A 190 -20.11 11.05 7.27
CA PHE A 190 -21.31 10.97 8.10
C PHE A 190 -20.97 10.59 9.55
N ILE A 191 -20.04 9.65 9.74
CA ILE A 191 -19.55 9.28 11.09
C ILE A 191 -18.80 10.44 11.74
N ALA A 192 -17.96 11.14 10.99
CA ALA A 192 -17.23 12.32 11.49
C ALA A 192 -18.20 13.41 11.95
N TRP A 193 -19.30 13.63 11.25
CA TRP A 193 -20.34 14.57 11.67
C TRP A 193 -20.98 14.18 13.02
N ILE A 194 -21.33 12.90 13.21
CA ILE A 194 -21.89 12.40 14.49
C ILE A 194 -20.88 12.52 15.61
N VAL A 195 -19.67 12.00 15.40
CA VAL A 195 -18.60 11.97 16.41
C VAL A 195 -18.17 13.39 16.78
N ALA A 196 -18.12 14.31 15.82
CA ALA A 196 -17.90 15.73 16.11
C ALA A 196 -18.96 16.29 17.06
N GLY A 197 -20.24 15.95 16.86
CA GLY A 197 -21.32 16.36 17.76
C GLY A 197 -21.12 15.85 19.20
N LEU A 198 -20.73 14.58 19.34
CA LEU A 198 -20.45 13.96 20.64
C LEU A 198 -19.23 14.56 21.35
N ALA A 199 -18.19 14.93 20.61
CA ALA A 199 -16.97 15.53 21.14
C ALA A 199 -17.07 17.04 21.41
N GLY A 200 -18.25 17.65 21.23
CA GLY A 200 -18.44 19.09 21.43
C GLY A 200 -17.98 19.98 20.26
N GLY A 201 -17.88 19.40 19.06
CA GLY A 201 -17.56 20.08 17.80
C GLY A 201 -16.11 19.91 17.35
N VAL A 202 -15.88 20.10 16.04
CA VAL A 202 -14.55 19.94 15.42
C VAL A 202 -13.51 20.88 16.06
N GLY A 203 -13.88 22.13 16.34
CA GLY A 203 -12.98 23.12 16.96
C GLY A 203 -12.48 22.68 18.34
N THR A 204 -13.34 22.04 19.15
CA THR A 204 -12.98 21.51 20.47
C THR A 204 -11.93 20.42 20.36
N VAL A 205 -12.12 19.48 19.43
CA VAL A 205 -11.18 18.38 19.18
C VAL A 205 -9.83 18.90 18.70
N VAL A 206 -9.83 19.83 17.75
CA VAL A 206 -8.59 20.43 17.20
C VAL A 206 -7.84 21.22 18.27
N ALA A 207 -8.53 22.05 19.04
CA ALA A 207 -7.91 22.82 20.13
C ALA A 207 -7.33 21.90 21.23
N HIS A 208 -8.02 20.80 21.55
CA HIS A 208 -7.50 19.80 22.47
C HIS A 208 -6.25 19.11 21.91
N ALA A 209 -6.25 18.76 20.62
CA ALA A 209 -5.09 18.17 19.93
C ALA A 209 -3.88 19.12 19.92
N GLU A 210 -4.11 20.39 19.64
CA GLU A 210 -3.09 21.44 19.65
C GLU A 210 -2.49 21.62 21.06
N ALA A 211 -3.35 21.75 22.09
CA ALA A 211 -2.91 21.90 23.47
C ALA A 211 -2.12 20.67 23.98
N ALA A 212 -2.42 19.48 23.45
CA ALA A 212 -1.70 18.24 23.74
C ALA A 212 -0.43 18.05 22.87
N GLY A 213 -0.06 19.02 22.04
CA GLY A 213 1.12 18.97 21.15
C GLY A 213 0.99 17.94 20.02
N LYS A 214 -0.21 17.42 19.75
CA LYS A 214 -0.43 16.38 18.73
C LYS A 214 -0.36 16.92 17.31
N LEU A 215 -0.57 18.22 17.12
CA LEU A 215 -0.51 18.89 15.82
C LEU A 215 0.88 19.46 15.49
N ASP A 216 1.85 19.31 16.39
CA ASP A 216 3.24 19.60 16.08
C ASP A 216 3.71 18.69 14.95
N PHE A 217 3.99 19.25 13.78
CA PHE A 217 4.45 18.47 12.63
C PHE A 217 5.98 18.33 12.59
N LEU A 218 6.70 19.44 12.71
CA LEU A 218 8.16 19.43 12.62
C LEU A 218 8.78 18.87 13.92
N PRO A 219 9.80 18.02 13.82
CA PRO A 219 10.56 17.58 14.99
C PRO A 219 11.38 18.75 15.56
N ARG A 220 12.09 18.51 16.66
CA ARG A 220 13.11 19.47 17.11
C ARG A 220 14.16 19.61 16.00
N PHE A 221 14.71 20.81 15.84
CA PHE A 221 15.79 21.08 14.89
C PHE A 221 17.14 20.52 15.37
N GLU A 222 17.13 19.30 15.87
CA GLU A 222 18.29 18.50 16.22
C GLU A 222 18.57 17.53 15.07
N ALA A 223 19.84 17.30 14.76
CA ALA A 223 20.23 16.50 13.60
C ALA A 223 19.64 15.08 13.64
N ARG A 224 19.59 14.45 14.83
CA ARG A 224 19.04 13.10 15.01
C ARG A 224 17.56 13.05 14.65
N ASP A 225 16.76 13.95 15.23
CA ASP A 225 15.30 13.95 15.04
C ASP A 225 14.95 14.30 13.58
N MET A 226 15.69 15.23 12.97
CA MET A 226 15.53 15.56 11.55
C MET A 226 15.87 14.37 10.64
N VAL A 227 16.92 13.62 10.94
CA VAL A 227 17.29 12.41 10.17
C VAL A 227 16.22 11.33 10.32
N ALA A 228 15.71 11.07 11.53
CA ALA A 228 14.63 10.11 11.75
C ALA A 228 13.34 10.51 11.02
N PHE A 229 12.97 11.78 11.09
CA PHE A 229 11.81 12.34 10.40
C PHE A 229 11.91 12.19 8.88
N ILE A 230 13.05 12.57 8.29
CA ILE A 230 13.29 12.43 6.85
C ILE A 230 13.31 10.95 6.46
N ALA A 231 13.95 10.09 7.26
CA ALA A 231 14.00 8.66 7.02
C ALA A 231 12.60 8.04 6.96
N ALA A 232 11.72 8.33 7.92
CA ALA A 232 10.34 7.86 7.91
C ALA A 232 9.57 8.36 6.67
N LEU A 233 9.68 9.66 6.35
CA LEU A 233 9.03 10.26 5.19
C LEU A 233 9.45 9.60 3.87
N VAL A 234 10.75 9.41 3.64
CA VAL A 234 11.26 8.81 2.40
C VAL A 234 11.04 7.30 2.35
N THR A 235 10.94 6.62 3.50
CA THR A 235 10.67 5.17 3.54
C THR A 235 9.35 4.87 2.85
N MET A 236 8.29 5.52 3.30
CA MET A 236 6.99 5.37 2.66
C MET A 236 6.94 6.09 1.30
N GLY A 237 7.43 7.32 1.22
CA GLY A 237 7.25 8.13 0.02
C GLY A 237 8.08 7.71 -1.19
N PHE A 238 9.35 7.34 -1.01
CA PHE A 238 10.18 6.83 -2.10
C PHE A 238 10.13 5.32 -2.23
N GLY A 239 10.04 4.59 -1.11
CA GLY A 239 9.95 3.14 -1.12
C GLY A 239 8.70 2.61 -1.84
N SER A 240 7.64 3.40 -1.90
CA SER A 240 6.39 3.04 -2.58
C SER A 240 6.39 3.27 -4.09
N ILE A 241 7.27 4.13 -4.62
CA ILE A 241 7.27 4.48 -6.05
C ILE A 241 7.49 3.26 -6.98
N PRO A 242 8.37 2.29 -6.65
CA PRO A 242 8.60 1.12 -7.49
C PRO A 242 7.51 0.05 -7.43
N GLN A 243 6.45 0.26 -6.67
CA GLN A 243 5.43 -0.76 -6.46
C GLN A 243 4.64 -1.04 -7.73
N GLN A 244 4.26 -2.31 -7.89
CA GLN A 244 3.52 -2.75 -9.07
C GLN A 244 2.11 -2.16 -9.10
N ASP A 245 1.45 -2.01 -7.95
CA ASP A 245 0.11 -1.44 -7.89
C ASP A 245 0.10 -0.01 -8.44
N VAL A 246 1.04 0.83 -8.00
CA VAL A 246 1.23 2.21 -8.48
C VAL A 246 1.42 2.24 -9.99
N PHE A 247 2.37 1.44 -10.50
CA PHE A 247 2.63 1.33 -11.94
C PHE A 247 1.41 0.84 -12.73
N GLN A 248 0.68 -0.14 -12.19
CA GLN A 248 -0.48 -0.75 -12.81
C GLN A 248 -1.65 0.23 -12.96
N ARG A 249 -1.86 1.15 -11.99
CA ARG A 249 -2.93 2.18 -12.09
C ARG A 249 -2.61 3.17 -13.20
N VAL A 250 -1.36 3.67 -13.24
CA VAL A 250 -0.90 4.56 -14.31
C VAL A 250 -1.09 3.88 -15.68
N SER A 251 -0.64 2.64 -15.80
CA SER A 251 -0.66 1.90 -17.07
C SER A 251 -2.06 1.49 -17.52
N SER A 252 -3.03 1.41 -16.61
CA SER A 252 -4.43 1.09 -16.93
C SER A 252 -5.24 2.30 -17.44
N ALA A 253 -4.70 3.50 -17.31
CA ALA A 253 -5.35 4.73 -17.75
C ALA A 253 -5.52 4.77 -19.28
N LYS A 254 -6.57 5.44 -19.77
CA LYS A 254 -6.79 5.64 -21.21
C LYS A 254 -5.75 6.51 -21.93
N SER A 255 -4.92 7.24 -21.18
CA SER A 255 -3.83 8.06 -21.71
C SER A 255 -2.83 8.38 -20.62
N GLU A 256 -1.60 8.73 -21.00
CA GLU A 256 -0.55 9.14 -20.04
C GLU A 256 -0.96 10.33 -19.17
N ASN A 257 -1.72 11.28 -19.73
CA ASN A 257 -2.18 12.46 -18.99
C ASN A 257 -3.24 12.08 -17.96
N VAL A 258 -4.10 11.11 -18.27
CA VAL A 258 -5.09 10.59 -17.33
C VAL A 258 -4.40 9.79 -16.23
N GLY A 259 -3.38 8.99 -16.55
CA GLY A 259 -2.58 8.28 -15.54
C GLY A 259 -1.87 9.26 -14.60
N ALA A 260 -1.17 10.26 -15.17
CA ALA A 260 -0.48 11.29 -14.41
C ALA A 260 -1.42 12.11 -13.51
N LEU A 261 -2.48 12.69 -14.09
CA LEU A 261 -3.44 13.49 -13.34
C LEU A 261 -4.21 12.65 -12.32
N GLY A 262 -4.56 11.42 -12.66
CA GLY A 262 -5.25 10.50 -11.78
C GLY A 262 -4.43 10.15 -10.53
N SER A 263 -3.12 9.92 -10.67
CA SER A 263 -2.21 9.71 -9.54
C SER A 263 -2.11 10.95 -8.63
N VAL A 264 -1.97 12.15 -9.20
CA VAL A 264 -1.90 13.40 -8.42
C VAL A 264 -3.21 13.66 -7.67
N LEU A 265 -4.36 13.58 -8.35
CA LEU A 265 -5.66 13.82 -7.74
C LEU A 265 -5.99 12.74 -6.69
N GLY A 266 -5.74 11.47 -6.99
CA GLY A 266 -5.94 10.37 -6.05
C GLY A 266 -5.11 10.54 -4.79
N GLY A 267 -3.81 10.84 -4.94
CA GLY A 267 -2.92 11.11 -3.80
C GLY A 267 -3.30 12.35 -2.99
N SER A 268 -3.78 13.41 -3.65
CA SER A 268 -4.23 14.63 -2.97
C SER A 268 -5.53 14.41 -2.18
N ILE A 269 -6.49 13.70 -2.76
CA ILE A 269 -7.75 13.34 -2.08
C ILE A 269 -7.45 12.44 -0.89
N TYR A 270 -6.60 11.43 -1.08
CA TYR A 270 -6.16 10.55 -0.01
C TYR A 270 -5.52 11.34 1.14
N PHE A 271 -4.60 12.27 0.85
CA PHE A 271 -3.93 13.09 1.86
C PHE A 271 -4.93 13.84 2.74
N VAL A 272 -5.87 14.56 2.12
CA VAL A 272 -6.88 15.33 2.84
C VAL A 272 -7.82 14.41 3.63
N PHE A 273 -8.19 13.27 3.05
CA PHE A 273 -9.18 12.38 3.64
C PHE A 273 -8.62 11.51 4.77
N ALA A 274 -7.31 11.23 4.79
CA ALA A 274 -6.63 10.50 5.86
C ALA A 274 -6.75 11.18 7.25
N PHE A 275 -6.98 12.50 7.28
CA PHE A 275 -7.24 13.21 8.52
C PHE A 275 -8.62 12.89 9.12
N VAL A 276 -9.57 12.33 8.36
CA VAL A 276 -10.90 12.00 8.87
C VAL A 276 -10.84 10.84 9.89
N PRO A 277 -10.27 9.66 9.60
CA PRO A 277 -10.08 8.63 10.61
C PRO A 277 -9.22 9.09 11.80
N MET A 278 -8.19 9.90 11.55
CA MET A 278 -7.36 10.49 12.60
C MET A 278 -8.17 11.34 13.57
N PHE A 279 -9.02 12.22 13.03
CA PHE A 279 -9.99 13.00 13.80
C PHE A 279 -10.96 12.11 14.59
N LEU A 280 -11.48 11.04 13.99
CA LEU A 280 -12.42 10.13 14.65
C LEU A 280 -11.80 9.47 15.89
N VAL A 281 -10.59 8.93 15.77
CA VAL A 281 -9.91 8.24 16.88
C VAL A 281 -9.46 9.24 17.94
N TYR A 282 -8.96 10.40 17.54
CA TYR A 282 -8.59 11.43 18.51
C TYR A 282 -9.81 11.96 19.27
N SER A 283 -10.97 12.08 18.62
CA SER A 283 -12.23 12.46 19.29
C SER A 283 -12.63 11.48 20.40
N ALA A 284 -12.22 10.21 20.31
CA ALA A 284 -12.44 9.23 21.38
C ALA A 284 -11.82 9.67 22.71
N THR A 285 -10.71 10.43 22.68
CA THR A 285 -10.05 10.94 23.90
C THR A 285 -10.91 11.93 24.69
N LEU A 286 -11.88 12.57 24.03
CA LEU A 286 -12.83 13.51 24.63
C LEU A 286 -14.15 12.82 25.00
N ILE A 287 -14.59 11.85 24.19
CA ILE A 287 -15.86 11.15 24.37
C ILE A 287 -15.76 10.07 25.45
N ASP A 288 -14.70 9.26 25.41
CA ASP A 288 -14.50 8.13 26.33
C ASP A 288 -12.99 7.91 26.61
N PRO A 289 -12.40 8.70 27.52
CA PRO A 289 -10.98 8.57 27.87
C PRO A 289 -10.62 7.19 28.44
N GLN A 290 -11.56 6.50 29.10
CA GLN A 290 -11.31 5.20 29.71
C GLN A 290 -11.18 4.11 28.65
N LEU A 291 -12.02 4.14 27.62
CA LEU A 291 -11.90 3.28 26.45
C LEU A 291 -10.54 3.47 25.77
N VAL A 292 -10.11 4.72 25.58
CA VAL A 292 -8.81 5.01 24.97
C VAL A 292 -7.67 4.47 25.82
N ALA A 293 -7.66 4.74 27.13
CA ALA A 293 -6.61 4.26 28.03
C ALA A 293 -6.47 2.73 27.98
N ARG A 294 -7.60 2.01 28.05
CA ARG A 294 -7.63 0.54 27.96
C ARG A 294 -7.01 0.00 26.68
N TYR A 295 -7.34 0.59 25.54
CA TYR A 295 -6.87 0.11 24.24
C TYR A 295 -5.48 0.61 23.87
N LEU A 296 -5.01 1.73 24.43
CA LEU A 296 -3.62 2.14 24.31
C LEU A 296 -2.65 1.13 24.95
N GLU A 297 -3.06 0.49 26.05
CA GLU A 297 -2.27 -0.54 26.74
C GLU A 297 -2.31 -1.92 26.06
N THR A 298 -3.32 -2.18 25.23
CA THR A 298 -3.55 -3.49 24.61
C THR A 298 -3.37 -3.43 23.09
N ASP A 299 -4.39 -2.96 22.37
CA ASP A 299 -4.30 -2.70 20.93
C ASP A 299 -5.12 -1.45 20.57
N ALA A 300 -4.41 -0.38 20.21
CA ALA A 300 -4.98 0.92 19.92
C ALA A 300 -5.86 0.93 18.65
N GLN A 301 -5.74 -0.09 17.80
CA GLN A 301 -6.55 -0.24 16.59
C GLN A 301 -8.02 -0.56 16.91
N PHE A 302 -8.30 -1.06 18.13
CA PHE A 302 -9.67 -1.30 18.60
C PHE A 302 -10.39 -0.02 19.04
N ILE A 303 -9.69 1.10 19.23
CA ILE A 303 -10.29 2.35 19.72
C ILE A 303 -11.44 2.79 18.81
N LEU A 304 -11.19 2.89 17.50
CA LEU A 304 -12.22 3.37 16.57
C LEU A 304 -13.43 2.43 16.51
N PRO A 305 -13.27 1.13 16.23
CA PRO A 305 -14.42 0.25 16.10
C PRO A 305 -15.24 0.14 17.39
N GLN A 306 -14.59 0.19 18.55
CA GLN A 306 -15.26 0.14 19.85
C GLN A 306 -16.00 1.45 20.17
N LEU A 307 -15.40 2.61 19.87
CA LEU A 307 -16.08 3.90 19.97
C LEU A 307 -17.40 3.87 19.17
N ILE A 308 -17.34 3.39 17.94
CA ILE A 308 -18.52 3.34 17.06
C ILE A 308 -19.61 2.42 17.63
N ILE A 309 -19.26 1.22 18.09
CA ILE A 309 -20.24 0.29 18.68
C ILE A 309 -20.90 0.87 19.93
N GLN A 310 -20.13 1.54 20.79
CA GLN A 310 -20.59 1.94 22.12
C GLN A 310 -21.31 3.28 22.12
N HIS A 311 -20.94 4.21 21.22
CA HIS A 311 -21.34 5.61 21.31
C HIS A 311 -22.14 6.14 20.12
N THR A 312 -22.31 5.36 19.04
CA THR A 312 -23.03 5.83 17.84
C THR A 312 -24.33 5.05 17.59
N PRO A 313 -25.34 5.68 16.96
CA PRO A 313 -26.59 5.00 16.65
C PRO A 313 -26.39 3.88 15.64
N PHE A 314 -27.28 2.90 15.65
CA PHE A 314 -27.16 1.68 14.81
C PHE A 314 -26.91 1.96 13.32
N VAL A 315 -27.56 3.00 12.75
CA VAL A 315 -27.34 3.39 11.34
C VAL A 315 -25.89 3.80 11.08
N ALA A 316 -25.29 4.55 12.01
CA ALA A 316 -23.90 4.96 11.94
C ALA A 316 -22.96 3.74 12.05
N GLN A 317 -23.26 2.78 12.92
CA GLN A 317 -22.50 1.53 13.02
C GLN A 317 -22.50 0.76 11.69
N VAL A 318 -23.66 0.60 11.06
CA VAL A 318 -23.78 -0.08 9.76
C VAL A 318 -22.96 0.62 8.68
N LEU A 319 -23.06 1.95 8.58
CA LEU A 319 -22.32 2.73 7.60
C LEU A 319 -20.81 2.68 7.83
N PHE A 320 -20.36 2.80 9.09
CA PHE A 320 -18.95 2.73 9.45
C PHE A 320 -18.35 1.37 9.10
N PHE A 321 -18.94 0.27 9.56
CA PHE A 321 -18.38 -1.05 9.30
C PHE A 321 -18.48 -1.44 7.83
N GLY A 322 -19.51 -0.97 7.10
CA GLY A 322 -19.58 -1.08 5.66
C GLY A 322 -18.44 -0.33 4.96
N ALA A 323 -18.19 0.93 5.33
CA ALA A 323 -17.09 1.75 4.81
C ALA A 323 -15.71 1.17 5.15
N LEU A 324 -15.51 0.71 6.39
CA LEU A 324 -14.26 0.10 6.83
C LEU A 324 -13.98 -1.19 6.05
N LEU A 325 -14.96 -2.08 5.88
CA LEU A 325 -14.80 -3.27 5.05
C LEU A 325 -14.59 -2.91 3.58
N ALA A 326 -15.23 -1.86 3.06
CA ALA A 326 -15.00 -1.34 1.72
C ALA A 326 -13.54 -0.94 1.48
N ALA A 327 -12.99 -0.12 2.37
CA ALA A 327 -11.60 0.31 2.35
C ALA A 327 -10.64 -0.88 2.41
N ILE A 328 -10.86 -1.80 3.37
CA ILE A 328 -9.98 -2.95 3.57
C ILE A 328 -10.01 -3.90 2.36
N MET A 329 -11.19 -4.17 1.80
CA MET A 329 -11.37 -5.07 0.67
C MET A 329 -10.78 -4.53 -0.62
N SER A 330 -11.04 -3.25 -0.94
CA SER A 330 -10.48 -2.58 -2.11
C SER A 330 -8.96 -2.70 -2.12
N CYS A 331 -8.31 -2.25 -1.03
CA CYS A 331 -6.87 -2.32 -0.87
C CYS A 331 -6.35 -3.76 -0.89
N SER A 332 -6.97 -4.71 -0.17
CA SER A 332 -6.54 -6.12 -0.17
C SER A 332 -6.55 -6.74 -1.57
N SER A 333 -7.59 -6.47 -2.36
CA SER A 333 -7.72 -7.05 -3.70
C SER A 333 -6.66 -6.50 -4.66
N ALA A 334 -6.39 -5.19 -4.57
CA ALA A 334 -5.35 -4.50 -5.30
C ALA A 334 -3.95 -5.04 -4.98
N THR A 335 -3.65 -5.20 -3.69
CA THR A 335 -2.33 -5.59 -3.18
C THR A 335 -2.09 -7.10 -3.21
N LEU A 336 -3.13 -7.93 -3.40
CA LEU A 336 -2.97 -9.34 -3.79
C LEU A 336 -2.69 -9.51 -5.29
N LEU A 337 -3.35 -8.70 -6.13
CA LEU A 337 -3.21 -8.80 -7.58
C LEU A 337 -1.81 -8.38 -8.05
N ALA A 338 -1.32 -7.23 -7.58
CA ALA A 338 -0.04 -6.66 -8.01
C ALA A 338 1.19 -7.58 -7.84
N PRO A 339 1.48 -8.16 -6.65
CA PRO A 339 2.59 -9.09 -6.48
C PRO A 339 2.40 -10.37 -7.28
N SER A 340 1.16 -10.84 -7.42
CA SER A 340 0.86 -12.06 -8.17
C SER A 340 1.15 -11.89 -9.65
N VAL A 341 0.80 -10.74 -10.23
CA VAL A 341 1.17 -10.39 -11.61
C VAL A 341 2.69 -10.31 -11.75
N THR A 342 3.37 -9.61 -10.84
CA THR A 342 4.84 -9.47 -10.87
C THR A 342 5.52 -10.83 -10.78
N PHE A 343 5.07 -11.69 -9.87
CA PHE A 343 5.61 -13.03 -9.71
C PHE A 343 5.33 -13.89 -10.93
N THR A 344 4.10 -13.89 -11.45
CA THR A 344 3.77 -14.72 -12.62
C THR A 344 4.52 -14.27 -13.87
N GLU A 345 4.51 -12.98 -14.21
CA GLU A 345 5.14 -12.47 -15.43
C GLU A 345 6.66 -12.45 -15.35
N ASN A 346 7.22 -11.90 -14.27
CA ASN A 346 8.65 -11.67 -14.19
C ASN A 346 9.40 -12.86 -13.60
N ILE A 347 8.81 -13.66 -12.72
CA ILE A 347 9.53 -14.76 -12.06
C ILE A 347 9.18 -16.11 -12.69
N LEU A 348 7.90 -16.48 -12.72
CA LEU A 348 7.44 -17.81 -13.11
C LEU A 348 7.48 -18.05 -14.62
N ARG A 349 6.92 -17.13 -15.42
CA ARG A 349 6.71 -17.32 -16.85
C ARG A 349 7.98 -17.63 -17.65
N PRO A 350 9.16 -17.05 -17.34
CA PRO A 350 10.40 -17.39 -18.05
C PRO A 350 10.85 -18.86 -17.87
N PHE A 351 10.31 -19.58 -16.88
CA PHE A 351 10.52 -21.02 -16.70
C PHE A 351 9.44 -21.88 -17.38
N LEU A 352 8.42 -21.24 -17.99
CA LEU A 352 7.30 -21.89 -18.68
C LEU A 352 7.31 -21.46 -20.17
N PRO A 353 8.30 -21.93 -20.97
CA PRO A 353 8.32 -21.65 -22.40
C PRO A 353 7.02 -22.17 -23.05
N ASP A 354 6.49 -21.41 -24.02
CA ASP A 354 5.30 -21.76 -24.82
C ASP A 354 3.95 -21.80 -24.07
N ILE A 355 3.85 -21.15 -22.91
CA ILE A 355 2.58 -21.03 -22.18
C ILE A 355 1.54 -20.20 -22.99
N THR A 356 0.35 -20.75 -23.18
CA THR A 356 -0.78 -20.03 -23.80
C THR A 356 -1.37 -18.99 -22.84
N ASP A 357 -2.05 -17.96 -23.35
CA ASP A 357 -2.73 -16.94 -22.53
C ASP A 357 -3.69 -17.55 -21.49
N GLY A 358 -4.43 -18.60 -21.86
CA GLY A 358 -5.35 -19.29 -20.95
C GLY A 358 -4.64 -20.12 -19.86
N GLN A 359 -3.43 -20.60 -20.11
CA GLN A 359 -2.60 -21.24 -19.09
C GLN A 359 -1.93 -20.19 -18.18
N LEU A 360 -1.49 -19.07 -18.76
CA LEU A 360 -0.90 -17.95 -18.03
C LEU A 360 -1.91 -17.33 -17.05
N LEU A 361 -3.15 -17.12 -17.48
CA LEU A 361 -4.22 -16.65 -16.60
C LEU A 361 -4.51 -17.63 -15.45
N ARG A 362 -4.46 -18.94 -15.72
CA ARG A 362 -4.58 -19.96 -14.66
C ARG A 362 -3.40 -19.90 -13.68
N ALA A 363 -2.18 -19.72 -14.19
CA ALA A 363 -1.00 -19.56 -13.35
C ALA A 363 -1.11 -18.33 -12.44
N MET A 364 -1.54 -17.18 -12.97
CA MET A 364 -1.80 -15.98 -12.17
C MET A 364 -2.79 -16.24 -11.04
N ARG A 365 -3.89 -16.94 -11.31
CA ARG A 365 -4.89 -17.30 -10.29
C ARG A 365 -4.32 -18.22 -9.21
N ILE A 366 -3.54 -19.23 -9.60
CA ILE A 366 -2.87 -20.11 -8.63
C ILE A 366 -1.90 -19.31 -7.75
N VAL A 367 -1.12 -18.41 -8.35
CA VAL A 367 -0.19 -17.54 -7.62
C VAL A 367 -0.91 -16.62 -6.64
N VAL A 368 -2.02 -15.98 -7.05
CA VAL A 368 -2.87 -15.17 -6.14
C VAL A 368 -3.33 -16.00 -4.93
N PHE A 369 -3.80 -17.23 -5.18
CA PHE A 369 -4.25 -18.11 -4.10
C PHE A 369 -3.12 -18.48 -3.15
N VAL A 370 -1.97 -18.93 -3.67
CA VAL A 370 -0.80 -19.31 -2.85
C VAL A 370 -0.25 -18.11 -2.08
N PHE A 371 -0.17 -16.93 -2.72
CA PHE A 371 0.26 -15.72 -2.06
C PHE A 371 -0.71 -15.30 -0.96
N GLY A 372 -2.03 -15.43 -1.17
CA GLY A 372 -3.03 -15.23 -0.13
C GLY A 372 -2.86 -16.14 1.09
N LEU A 373 -2.44 -17.40 0.89
CA LEU A 373 -2.11 -18.30 1.99
C LEU A 373 -0.84 -17.86 2.75
N ALA A 374 0.18 -17.39 2.04
CA ALA A 374 1.39 -16.85 2.66
C ALA A 374 1.08 -15.57 3.48
N VAL A 375 0.25 -14.69 2.94
CA VAL A 375 -0.27 -13.49 3.62
C VAL A 375 -1.02 -13.86 4.89
N LEU A 376 -1.90 -14.87 4.84
CA LEU A 376 -2.61 -15.33 6.02
C LEU A 376 -1.64 -15.89 7.08
N ALA A 377 -0.67 -16.71 6.66
CA ALA A 377 0.32 -17.27 7.57
C ALA A 377 1.14 -16.17 8.26
N PHE A 378 1.58 -15.15 7.51
CA PHE A 378 2.31 -14.01 8.07
C PHE A 378 1.44 -13.13 8.96
N ALA A 379 0.16 -12.93 8.61
CA ALA A 379 -0.79 -12.19 9.45
C ALA A 379 -1.02 -12.87 10.80
N LEU A 380 -1.09 -14.20 10.82
CA LEU A 380 -1.29 -15.00 12.05
C LEU A 380 -0.03 -15.07 12.93
N SER A 381 1.17 -14.96 12.35
CA SER A 381 2.44 -15.08 13.11
C SER A 381 3.01 -13.74 13.56
N SER A 382 2.64 -12.63 12.91
CA SER A 382 3.18 -11.31 13.20
C SER A 382 2.55 -10.70 14.47
N SER A 383 3.38 -10.13 15.34
CA SER A 383 2.96 -9.33 16.50
C SER A 383 2.96 -7.82 16.24
N GLU A 384 3.39 -7.39 15.06
CA GLU A 384 3.46 -5.97 14.68
C GLU A 384 2.06 -5.37 14.53
N SER A 385 1.95 -4.07 14.80
CA SER A 385 0.76 -3.29 14.49
C SER A 385 0.56 -3.15 12.97
N ILE A 386 -0.66 -2.84 12.54
CA ILE A 386 -1.00 -2.59 11.13
C ILE A 386 -0.07 -1.52 10.54
N PHE A 387 0.19 -0.43 11.28
CA PHE A 387 1.05 0.66 10.81
C PHE A 387 2.51 0.18 10.60
N GLU A 388 3.08 -0.52 11.58
CA GLU A 388 4.45 -1.03 11.48
C GLU A 388 4.62 -2.05 10.35
N MET A 389 3.65 -2.95 10.17
CA MET A 389 3.67 -3.94 9.09
C MET A 389 3.76 -3.30 7.72
N VAL A 390 3.06 -2.17 7.53
CA VAL A 390 3.07 -1.44 6.27
C VAL A 390 4.35 -0.62 6.12
N GLU A 391 4.80 0.08 7.15
CA GLU A 391 6.06 0.82 7.11
C GLU A 391 7.27 -0.10 6.81
N ASN A 392 7.32 -1.26 7.47
CA ASN A 392 8.38 -2.26 7.29
C ASN A 392 8.39 -2.85 5.88
N ALA A 393 7.23 -3.02 5.25
CA ALA A 393 7.14 -3.48 3.86
C ALA A 393 7.94 -2.58 2.90
N TYR A 394 7.82 -1.26 3.05
CA TYR A 394 8.43 -0.30 2.13
C TYR A 394 9.91 -0.03 2.36
N LYS A 395 10.47 -0.41 3.52
CA LYS A 395 11.92 -0.44 3.73
C LYS A 395 12.61 -1.29 2.66
N VAL A 396 12.03 -2.44 2.32
CA VAL A 396 12.58 -3.39 1.34
C VAL A 396 12.72 -2.74 -0.05
N THR A 397 11.66 -2.11 -0.54
CA THR A 397 11.66 -1.51 -1.88
C THR A 397 12.40 -0.18 -1.94
N LEU A 398 12.49 0.55 -0.82
CA LEU A 398 13.34 1.74 -0.70
C LEU A 398 14.81 1.40 -1.00
N VAL A 399 15.33 0.37 -0.35
CA VAL A 399 16.76 0.03 -0.41
C VAL A 399 17.12 -0.82 -1.64
N ALA A 400 16.15 -1.57 -2.20
CA ALA A 400 16.39 -2.45 -3.33
C ALA A 400 15.95 -1.86 -4.69
N ALA A 401 14.82 -1.17 -4.77
CA ALA A 401 14.18 -0.90 -6.07
C ALA A 401 14.13 0.60 -6.43
N PHE A 402 14.00 1.49 -5.45
CA PHE A 402 13.79 2.92 -5.71
C PHE A 402 14.95 3.57 -6.48
N VAL A 403 16.18 3.41 -6.00
CA VAL A 403 17.35 4.02 -6.64
C VAL A 403 17.57 3.49 -8.06
N PRO A 404 17.53 2.16 -8.32
CA PRO A 404 17.54 1.64 -9.69
C PRO A 404 16.41 2.17 -10.58
N LEU A 405 15.22 2.36 -10.05
CA LEU A 405 14.10 2.92 -10.83
C LEU A 405 14.36 4.38 -11.20
N ALA A 406 14.61 5.24 -10.21
CA ALA A 406 14.82 6.67 -10.41
C ALA A 406 16.02 6.95 -11.34
N ALA A 407 17.15 6.29 -11.10
CA ALA A 407 18.32 6.40 -11.97
C ALA A 407 18.05 5.84 -13.37
N GLY A 408 17.27 4.76 -13.48
CA GLY A 408 16.94 4.14 -14.75
C GLY A 408 16.13 5.06 -15.66
N VAL A 409 15.20 5.82 -15.07
CA VAL A 409 14.33 6.77 -15.79
C VAL A 409 15.08 8.07 -16.14
N TYR A 410 15.84 8.64 -15.21
CA TYR A 410 16.36 10.01 -15.36
C TYR A 410 17.86 10.11 -15.60
N TRP A 411 18.64 9.07 -15.30
CA TRP A 411 20.09 9.11 -15.42
C TRP A 411 20.59 8.25 -16.60
N SER A 412 20.99 8.93 -17.67
CA SER A 412 21.49 8.30 -18.90
C SER A 412 22.75 7.45 -18.68
N ARG A 413 23.52 7.72 -17.63
CA ARG A 413 24.72 6.94 -17.27
C ARG A 413 24.44 5.74 -16.38
N ALA A 414 23.21 5.53 -15.88
CA ALA A 414 22.91 4.39 -15.03
C ALA A 414 23.17 3.08 -15.79
N THR A 415 23.90 2.15 -15.17
CA THR A 415 24.25 0.86 -15.79
C THR A 415 23.73 -0.31 -14.97
N THR A 416 23.73 -1.50 -15.57
CA THR A 416 23.41 -2.76 -14.88
C THR A 416 24.33 -2.99 -13.68
N GLN A 417 25.64 -2.71 -13.83
CA GLN A 417 26.59 -2.79 -12.72
C GLN A 417 26.24 -1.82 -11.59
N GLY A 418 25.90 -0.57 -11.93
CA GLY A 418 25.41 0.40 -10.96
C GLY A 418 24.15 -0.06 -10.22
N ALA A 419 23.17 -0.59 -10.94
CA ALA A 419 21.96 -1.12 -10.33
C ALA A 419 22.23 -2.30 -9.38
N LEU A 420 23.10 -3.25 -9.75
CA LEU A 420 23.47 -4.37 -8.88
C LEU A 420 24.23 -3.90 -7.64
N PHE A 421 25.15 -2.94 -7.79
CA PHE A 421 25.90 -2.37 -6.66
C PHE A 421 24.97 -1.57 -5.74
N SER A 422 24.02 -0.82 -6.31
CA SER A 422 22.96 -0.14 -5.56
C SER A 422 22.19 -1.11 -4.68
N ILE A 423 21.69 -2.21 -5.28
CA ILE A 423 20.91 -3.21 -4.55
C ILE A 423 21.77 -3.86 -3.46
N ALA A 424 22.98 -4.31 -3.79
CA ALA A 424 23.86 -5.01 -2.86
C ALA A 424 24.25 -4.13 -1.67
N ALA A 425 24.64 -2.87 -1.91
CA ALA A 425 24.99 -1.94 -0.86
C ALA A 425 23.78 -1.54 -0.01
N GLY A 426 22.63 -1.27 -0.65
CA GLY A 426 21.43 -0.84 0.07
C GLY A 426 20.84 -1.93 0.95
N VAL A 427 20.61 -3.12 0.38
CA VAL A 427 20.12 -4.29 1.13
C VAL A 427 21.14 -4.74 2.17
N GLY A 428 22.43 -4.74 1.83
CA GLY A 428 23.50 -5.15 2.74
C GLY A 428 23.60 -4.25 3.98
N LEU A 429 23.58 -2.92 3.82
CA LEU A 429 23.58 -1.99 4.94
C LEU A 429 22.29 -2.06 5.74
N TRP A 430 21.13 -2.18 5.08
CA TRP A 430 19.88 -2.30 5.81
C TRP A 430 19.84 -3.57 6.67
N LEU A 431 20.07 -4.75 6.08
CA LEU A 431 20.02 -6.02 6.81
C LEU A 431 21.10 -6.16 7.87
N SER A 432 22.33 -5.69 7.60
CA SER A 432 23.37 -5.71 8.64
C SER A 432 23.04 -4.75 9.78
N GLY A 433 22.34 -3.64 9.50
CA GLY A 433 21.81 -2.74 10.52
C GLY A 433 20.75 -3.43 11.37
N GLU A 434 19.74 -4.05 10.76
CA GLU A 434 18.68 -4.77 11.48
C GLU A 434 19.24 -5.87 12.42
N VAL A 435 20.35 -6.52 12.05
CA VAL A 435 20.97 -7.59 12.85
C VAL A 435 21.97 -7.07 13.88
N LEU A 436 22.83 -6.11 13.52
CA LEU A 436 23.98 -5.69 14.32
C LEU A 436 23.74 -4.38 15.09
N ALA A 437 22.79 -3.56 14.64
CA ALA A 437 22.48 -2.24 15.19
C ALA A 437 20.97 -1.97 15.12
N PRO A 438 20.13 -2.76 15.83
CA PRO A 438 18.67 -2.68 15.71
C PRO A 438 18.10 -1.32 16.15
N GLU A 439 18.79 -0.57 17.01
CA GLU A 439 18.43 0.81 17.38
C GLU A 439 18.83 1.85 16.32
N GLY A 440 19.48 1.44 15.23
CA GLY A 440 20.08 2.30 14.22
C GLY A 440 21.59 2.38 14.34
N TYR A 441 22.25 2.74 13.24
CA TYR A 441 23.69 2.97 13.21
C TYR A 441 24.05 4.26 13.96
N LEU A 442 25.32 4.33 14.41
CA LEU A 442 25.88 5.50 15.09
C LEU A 442 25.03 5.88 16.33
N ASP A 443 24.85 4.93 17.24
CA ASP A 443 24.04 5.08 18.46
C ASP A 443 22.61 5.58 18.17
N GLY A 444 21.99 5.01 17.12
CA GLY A 444 20.64 5.35 16.70
C GLY A 444 20.50 6.75 16.08
N PHE A 445 21.59 7.37 15.63
CA PHE A 445 21.55 8.60 14.83
C PHE A 445 21.04 8.33 13.41
N LEU A 446 21.43 7.21 12.82
CA LEU A 446 21.14 6.87 11.43
C LEU A 446 20.24 5.63 11.35
N PRO A 447 18.93 5.79 11.06
CA PRO A 447 18.02 4.67 10.84
C PRO A 447 18.54 3.73 9.74
N VAL A 448 18.43 2.43 9.97
CA VAL A 448 19.03 1.37 9.13
C VAL A 448 18.56 1.42 7.68
N GLN A 449 17.28 1.72 7.46
CA GLN A 449 16.69 1.88 6.13
C GLN A 449 17.21 3.13 5.40
N PHE A 450 17.51 4.19 6.14
CA PHE A 450 18.08 5.41 5.57
C PHE A 450 19.56 5.21 5.22
N ALA A 451 20.32 4.49 6.05
CA ALA A 451 21.66 4.03 5.71
C ALA A 451 21.66 3.16 4.45
N GLY A 452 20.69 2.25 4.34
CA GLY A 452 20.46 1.44 3.13
C GLY A 452 20.17 2.30 1.90
N LEU A 453 19.32 3.32 1.99
CA LEU A 453 19.07 4.25 0.89
C LEU A 453 20.35 4.98 0.45
N LEU A 454 21.14 5.50 1.41
CA LEU A 454 22.41 6.16 1.11
C LEU A 454 23.41 5.20 0.45
N GLY A 455 23.48 3.97 0.93
CA GLY A 455 24.27 2.89 0.33
C GLY A 455 23.84 2.58 -1.10
N ALA A 456 22.53 2.51 -1.36
CA ALA A 456 21.99 2.30 -2.68
C ALA A 456 22.38 3.42 -3.65
N ILE A 457 22.24 4.69 -3.22
CA ILE A 457 22.65 5.86 -4.02
C ILE A 457 24.15 5.79 -4.32
N ALA A 458 24.99 5.55 -3.31
CA ALA A 458 26.44 5.45 -3.48
C ALA A 458 26.81 4.29 -4.43
N GLY A 459 26.20 3.11 -4.25
CA GLY A 459 26.40 1.94 -5.09
C GLY A 459 26.01 2.18 -6.55
N MET A 460 24.89 2.87 -6.79
CA MET A 460 24.46 3.27 -8.13
C MET A 460 25.47 4.17 -8.82
N VAL A 461 25.95 5.20 -8.11
CA VAL A 461 26.91 6.17 -8.65
C VAL A 461 28.25 5.51 -8.93
N VAL A 462 28.82 4.79 -7.94
CA VAL A 462 30.11 4.14 -8.06
C VAL A 462 30.08 3.06 -9.15
N GLY A 463 29.10 2.15 -9.11
CA GLY A 463 29.02 1.04 -10.07
C GLY A 463 28.78 1.49 -11.51
N SER A 464 28.08 2.61 -11.71
CA SER A 464 27.84 3.17 -13.05
C SER A 464 29.03 3.95 -13.63
N LEU A 465 29.87 4.54 -12.77
CA LEU A 465 31.04 5.33 -13.20
C LEU A 465 32.33 4.51 -13.30
N LEU A 466 32.39 3.33 -12.66
CA LEU A 466 33.50 2.40 -12.81
C LEU A 466 33.55 1.76 -14.21
N PRO A 467 34.71 1.21 -14.62
CA PRO A 467 34.80 0.32 -15.78
C PRO A 467 33.74 -0.78 -15.69
N GLN A 468 33.03 -1.02 -16.79
CA GLN A 468 31.88 -1.93 -16.81
C GLN A 468 32.34 -3.36 -17.00
N TRP A 469 32.10 -4.21 -16.01
CA TRP A 469 32.38 -5.65 -16.04
C TRP A 469 31.13 -6.47 -16.39
N PHE A 470 29.94 -5.94 -16.08
CA PHE A 470 28.66 -6.53 -16.46
C PHE A 470 28.17 -5.93 -17.77
N GLY A 471 27.88 -6.80 -18.75
CA GLY A 471 27.54 -6.40 -20.11
C GLY A 471 26.34 -5.44 -20.19
N ARG A 472 26.41 -4.50 -21.14
CA ARG A 472 25.25 -3.72 -21.58
C ARG A 472 24.31 -4.66 -22.33
N PHE A 473 23.09 -4.85 -21.84
CA PHE A 473 22.05 -5.47 -22.65
C PHE A 473 21.74 -4.53 -23.83
N SER A 474 21.81 -5.03 -25.05
CA SER A 474 21.51 -4.24 -26.25
C SER A 474 20.01 -4.02 -26.35
N ALA A 475 19.59 -2.80 -26.70
CA ALA A 475 18.19 -2.40 -26.88
C ALA A 475 17.43 -3.23 -27.96
N GLN A 476 18.12 -4.11 -28.69
CA GLN A 476 17.54 -4.99 -29.70
C GLN A 476 16.75 -6.16 -29.12
N ALA A 477 17.06 -6.63 -27.90
CA ALA A 477 16.37 -7.77 -27.28
C ALA A 477 15.00 -7.41 -26.64
N ALA A 478 14.72 -6.12 -26.42
CA ALA A 478 13.47 -5.66 -25.80
C ALA A 478 12.26 -5.66 -26.76
N ARG A 479 12.49 -5.81 -28.07
CA ARG A 479 11.42 -5.73 -29.09
C ARG A 479 10.67 -7.04 -29.32
N SER A 480 11.08 -8.17 -28.73
CA SER A 480 10.46 -9.48 -29.01
C SER A 480 9.22 -9.81 -28.17
N HIS A 481 8.84 -8.98 -27.20
CA HIS A 481 7.66 -9.20 -26.34
C HIS A 481 6.84 -7.92 -26.14
N VAL A 482 6.65 -7.14 -27.21
CA VAL A 482 5.65 -6.06 -27.21
C VAL A 482 4.28 -6.71 -27.39
N TYR A 483 3.43 -6.58 -26.36
CA TYR A 483 2.02 -6.95 -26.35
C TYR A 483 1.15 -5.96 -27.11
#